data_AF-A0A259N550-F1
#
_entry.id   AF-A0A259N550-F1
#
_cell.length_a   1.000
_cell.length_b   1.000
_cell.length_c   1.000
_cell.angle_alpha   90.00
_cell.angle_beta   90.00
_cell.angle_gamma   90.00
#
_symmetry.space_group_name_H-M   'P 1'
#
loop_
_entity.id
_entity.type
_entity.pdbx_description
1 polymer ?
#
loop_
_entity_poly.entity_id
_entity_poly.type
_entity_poly.pdbx_seq_one_letter_code
_entity_poly.pdbx_strand_id
1 'polypeptide(L)'
;MQDNNIATPKAVLLLGYGGLIPFIAFTLAMLFDPLRSGIWRDTVLTYASVILSFVGALHWAFAMLAKDLSSNLSQSQRYAWSVVPALVGWFALLIPPLVAGIVLAVFFIIHLDQDRRLIKQIELPTWYLPLRIQLTLVATLAVVIAGLTAP
;
A
#
# COMPACT_ATOMS: atom_id res chain seq x y z
N MET A 1 25.63 2.63 16.97
CA MET A 1 24.42 1.89 16.57
C MET A 1 23.37 2.17 17.64
N GLN A 2 22.53 3.19 17.44
CA GLN A 2 21.46 3.48 18.39
C GLN A 2 20.45 2.35 18.32
N ASP A 3 20.17 1.75 19.48
CA ASP A 3 19.25 0.64 19.64
C ASP A 3 17.83 1.16 19.39
N ASN A 4 17.39 1.18 18.12
CA ASN A 4 16.08 1.68 17.67
C ASN A 4 14.93 0.74 18.08
N ASN A 5 15.10 -0.01 19.17
CA ASN A 5 14.15 -0.97 19.74
C ASN A 5 13.02 -0.25 20.50
N ILE A 6 12.43 0.75 19.83
CA ILE A 6 11.27 1.49 20.35
C ILE A 6 10.05 0.59 20.13
N ALA A 7 9.40 0.21 21.23
CA ALA A 7 8.13 -0.51 21.17
C ALA A 7 7.16 0.20 20.23
N THR A 8 6.52 -0.55 19.32
CA THR A 8 5.60 0.04 18.34
C THR A 8 4.50 0.83 19.05
N PRO A 9 4.30 2.12 18.75
CA PRO A 9 3.26 2.90 19.39
C PRO A 9 1.88 2.28 19.14
N LYS A 10 1.03 2.20 20.18
CA LYS A 10 -0.32 1.62 20.07
C LYS A 10 -1.16 2.26 18.96
N ALA A 11 -1.03 3.58 18.79
CA ALA A 11 -1.72 4.33 17.74
C ALA A 11 -1.31 3.86 16.33
N VAL A 12 -0.03 3.54 16.11
CA VAL A 12 0.47 3.03 14.82
C VAL A 12 -0.11 1.66 14.53
N LEU A 13 -0.18 0.77 15.53
CA LEU A 13 -0.80 -0.54 15.37
C LEU A 13 -2.31 -0.40 15.09
N LEU A 14 -3.01 0.43 15.86
CA LEU A 14 -4.45 0.62 15.72
C LEU A 14 -4.81 1.18 14.34
N LEU A 15 -4.11 2.20 13.87
CA LEU A 15 -4.37 2.82 12.57
C LEU A 15 -3.92 1.93 11.41
N GLY A 16 -2.75 1.27 11.55
CA GLY A 16 -2.24 0.34 10.54
C GLY A 16 -3.18 -0.84 10.33
N TYR A 17 -3.50 -1.57 11.39
CA TYR A 17 -4.41 -2.72 11.32
C TYR A 17 -5.87 -2.29 11.12
N GLY A 18 -6.29 -1.13 11.61
CA GLY A 18 -7.59 -0.55 11.33
C GLY A 18 -7.80 -0.32 9.83
N GLY A 19 -6.74 0.04 9.10
CA GLY A 19 -6.76 0.12 7.64
C GLY A 19 -7.00 -1.22 6.92
N LEU A 20 -6.89 -2.37 7.59
CA LEU A 20 -7.23 -3.67 6.99
C LEU A 20 -8.72 -4.00 7.10
N ILE A 21 -9.48 -3.28 7.93
CA ILE A 21 -10.90 -3.56 8.16
C ILE A 21 -11.68 -3.52 6.84
N PRO A 22 -11.56 -2.49 5.97
CA PRO A 22 -12.32 -2.46 4.72
C PRO A 22 -11.92 -3.58 3.76
N PHE A 23 -10.62 -3.91 3.67
CA PHE A 23 -10.16 -5.04 2.85
C PHE A 23 -10.82 -6.35 3.28
N ILE A 24 -10.77 -6.66 4.58
CA ILE A 24 -11.29 -7.91 5.11
C ILE A 24 -12.83 -7.93 5.01
N ALA A 25 -13.49 -6.87 5.46
CA ALA A 25 -14.95 -6.79 5.48
C ALA A 25 -15.56 -6.93 4.09
N PHE A 26 -15.05 -6.19 3.09
CA PHE A 26 -15.62 -6.24 1.73
C PHE A 26 -15.18 -7.47 0.95
N THR A 27 -14.00 -8.04 1.23
CA THR A 27 -13.64 -9.36 0.66
C THR A 27 -14.56 -10.45 1.18
N LEU A 28 -14.86 -10.47 2.48
CA LEU A 28 -15.82 -11.43 3.04
C LEU A 28 -17.24 -11.19 2.51
N ALA A 29 -17.70 -9.93 2.45
CA ALA A 29 -19.00 -9.60 1.87
C ALA A 29 -19.11 -10.09 0.42
N MET A 30 -18.07 -9.91 -0.39
CA MET A 30 -18.01 -10.41 -1.76
C MET A 30 -18.16 -11.93 -1.85
N LEU A 31 -17.58 -12.69 -0.90
CA LEU A 31 -17.64 -14.16 -0.88
C LEU A 31 -18.97 -14.70 -0.36
N PHE A 32 -19.63 -13.99 0.56
CA PHE A 32 -20.87 -14.44 1.19
C PHE A 32 -22.15 -13.79 0.63
N ASP A 33 -22.02 -12.77 -0.23
CA ASP A 33 -23.12 -12.12 -0.95
C ASP A 33 -22.87 -12.12 -2.47
N PRO A 34 -23.02 -13.28 -3.15
CA PRO A 34 -22.74 -13.39 -4.58
C PRO A 34 -23.62 -12.50 -5.46
N LEU A 35 -24.81 -12.14 -4.98
CA LEU A 35 -25.75 -11.26 -5.71
C LEU A 35 -25.23 -9.84 -5.88
N ARG A 36 -24.32 -9.40 -5.01
CA ARG A 36 -23.70 -8.06 -5.04
C ARG A 36 -22.17 -8.13 -5.14
N SER A 37 -21.64 -9.28 -5.55
CA SER A 37 -20.19 -9.53 -5.65
C SER A 37 -19.45 -8.44 -6.42
N GLY A 38 -20.04 -7.92 -7.50
CA GLY A 38 -19.49 -6.82 -8.29
C GLY A 38 -19.29 -5.53 -7.48
N ILE A 39 -20.30 -5.10 -6.72
CA ILE A 39 -20.21 -3.88 -5.89
C ILE A 39 -19.14 -4.05 -4.81
N TRP A 40 -19.10 -5.22 -4.16
CA TRP A 40 -18.12 -5.52 -3.13
C TRP A 40 -16.69 -5.58 -3.68
N ARG A 41 -16.50 -6.20 -4.84
CA ARG A 41 -15.25 -6.22 -5.59
C ARG A 41 -14.77 -4.81 -5.89
N ASP A 42 -15.62 -3.99 -6.50
CA ASP A 42 -15.26 -2.64 -6.92
C ASP A 42 -14.93 -1.76 -5.71
N THR A 43 -15.58 -2.01 -4.56
CA THR A 43 -15.25 -1.38 -3.27
C THR A 43 -13.85 -1.77 -2.79
N VAL A 44 -13.48 -3.06 -2.87
CA VAL A 44 -12.12 -3.53 -2.52
C VAL A 44 -11.06 -2.88 -3.42
N LEU A 45 -11.28 -2.86 -4.74
CA LEU A 45 -10.33 -2.28 -5.71
C LEU A 45 -10.21 -0.75 -5.56
N THR A 46 -11.32 -0.06 -5.29
CA THR A 46 -11.32 1.38 -5.01
C THR A 46 -10.57 1.70 -3.73
N TYR A 47 -10.84 0.96 -2.65
CA TYR A 47 -10.13 1.15 -1.39
C TYR A 47 -8.63 0.84 -1.52
N ALA A 48 -8.28 -0.21 -2.26
CA ALA A 48 -6.90 -0.53 -2.56
C ALA A 48 -6.15 0.61 -3.26
N SER A 49 -6.82 1.28 -4.20
CA SER A 49 -6.27 2.44 -4.90
C SER A 49 -6.02 3.62 -3.97
N VAL A 50 -6.92 3.85 -3.00
CA VAL A 50 -6.74 4.86 -1.94
C VAL A 50 -5.54 4.52 -1.06
N ILE A 51 -5.41 3.28 -0.62
CA ILE A 51 -4.27 2.85 0.21
C ILE A 51 -2.97 2.93 -0.58
N LEU A 52 -2.94 2.48 -1.83
CA LEU A 52 -1.75 2.57 -2.68
C LEU A 52 -1.27 4.03 -2.85
N SER A 53 -2.21 4.97 -3.02
CA SER A 53 -1.92 6.41 -3.03
C SER A 53 -1.36 6.91 -1.70
N PHE A 54 -2.02 6.58 -0.58
CA PHE A 54 -1.60 6.98 0.77
C PHE A 54 -0.16 6.55 1.07
N VAL A 55 0.19 5.31 0.72
CA VAL A 55 1.53 4.79 0.99
C VAL A 55 2.59 5.39 0.07
N GLY A 56 2.22 5.68 -1.18
CA GLY A 56 3.03 6.47 -2.12
C GLY A 56 3.45 7.82 -1.52
N ALA A 57 2.49 8.55 -0.94
CA ALA A 57 2.72 9.89 -0.39
C ALA A 57 3.81 9.95 0.69
N LEU A 58 4.10 8.84 1.38
CA LEU A 58 5.19 8.77 2.37
C LEU A 58 6.55 9.13 1.76
N HIS A 59 6.79 8.77 0.49
CA HIS A 59 8.07 9.04 -0.19
C HIS A 59 8.32 10.53 -0.40
N TRP A 60 7.25 11.33 -0.54
CA TRP A 60 7.36 12.79 -0.54
C TRP A 60 7.79 13.29 0.84
N ALA A 61 7.13 12.82 1.91
CA ALA A 61 7.47 13.21 3.28
C ALA A 61 8.92 12.87 3.63
N PHE A 62 9.38 11.67 3.27
CA PHE A 62 10.76 11.26 3.47
C PHE A 62 11.75 12.06 2.63
N ALA A 63 11.40 12.45 1.41
CA ALA A 63 12.22 13.34 0.59
C ALA A 63 12.37 14.74 1.19
N MET A 64 11.36 15.26 1.91
CA MET A 64 11.46 16.55 2.61
C MET A 64 12.30 16.48 3.88
N LEU A 65 12.25 15.35 4.60
CA LEU A 65 12.92 15.19 5.90
C LEU A 65 14.36 14.72 5.78
N ALA A 66 14.72 14.02 4.70
CA ALA A 66 16.06 13.48 4.51
C ALA A 66 17.00 14.57 3.94
N LYS A 67 17.59 15.36 4.83
CA LYS A 67 18.46 16.52 4.49
C LYS A 67 19.86 16.15 3.96
N ASP A 68 20.31 14.90 4.16
CA ASP A 68 21.71 14.48 3.91
C ASP A 68 21.91 13.47 2.76
N LEU A 69 20.87 13.17 1.96
CA LEU A 69 21.07 12.36 0.75
C LEU A 69 21.67 13.22 -0.37
N SER A 70 23.00 13.21 -0.38
CA SER A 70 23.97 13.94 -1.21
C SER A 70 23.82 13.89 -2.75
N SER A 71 22.69 13.41 -3.29
CA SER A 71 22.39 13.51 -4.72
C SER A 71 20.96 13.98 -4.96
N ASN A 72 20.81 15.16 -5.58
CA ASN A 72 19.53 15.73 -6.03
C ASN A 72 18.71 14.75 -6.91
N LEU A 73 19.39 13.85 -7.63
CA LEU A 73 18.77 12.80 -8.44
C LEU A 73 17.98 11.80 -7.58
N SER A 74 18.45 11.44 -6.37
CA SER A 74 17.72 10.52 -5.49
C SER A 74 16.46 11.15 -4.88
N GLN A 75 16.47 12.47 -4.67
CA GLN A 75 15.34 13.20 -4.07
C GLN A 75 14.21 13.42 -5.08
N SER A 76 14.55 13.86 -6.30
CA SER A 76 13.58 13.99 -7.40
C SER A 76 12.90 12.67 -7.74
N GLN A 77 13.64 11.56 -7.71
CA GLN A 77 13.09 10.21 -7.88
C GLN A 77 12.06 9.85 -6.81
N ARG A 78 12.27 10.24 -5.54
CA ARG A 78 11.31 9.98 -4.46
C ARG A 78 10.04 10.82 -4.60
N TYR A 79 10.17 12.08 -5.02
CA TYR A 79 8.99 12.90 -5.35
C TYR A 79 8.19 12.29 -6.50
N ALA A 80 8.86 11.87 -7.58
CA ALA A 80 8.18 11.17 -8.68
C ALA A 80 7.52 9.88 -8.19
N TRP A 81 8.23 9.08 -7.40
CA TRP A 81 7.71 7.83 -6.84
C TRP A 81 6.53 8.05 -5.90
N SER A 82 6.39 9.21 -5.26
CA SER A 82 5.23 9.50 -4.41
C SER A 82 3.92 9.65 -5.19
N VAL A 83 4.02 10.01 -6.48
CA VAL A 83 2.88 10.25 -7.38
C VAL A 83 2.52 8.99 -8.17
N VAL A 84 3.51 8.19 -8.56
CA VAL A 84 3.31 6.99 -9.39
C VAL A 84 2.24 6.02 -8.82
N PRO A 85 2.28 5.63 -7.53
CA PRO A 85 1.28 4.73 -6.93
C PRO A 85 -0.14 5.29 -7.00
N ALA A 86 -0.32 6.60 -6.84
CA ALA A 86 -1.64 7.25 -6.92
C ALA A 86 -2.20 7.21 -8.35
N LEU A 87 -1.36 7.49 -9.35
CA LEU A 87 -1.74 7.40 -10.76
C LEU A 87 -2.09 5.96 -11.15
N VAL A 88 -1.28 5.00 -10.71
CA VAL A 88 -1.53 3.59 -10.99
C VAL A 88 -2.83 3.12 -10.35
N GLY A 89 -3.08 3.49 -9.09
CA GLY A 89 -4.34 3.20 -8.41
C GLY A 89 -5.53 3.77 -9.18
N TRP A 90 -5.45 5.04 -9.58
CA TRP A 90 -6.51 5.67 -10.37
C TRP A 90 -6.74 4.98 -11.72
N PHE A 91 -5.69 4.68 -12.48
CA PHE A 91 -5.81 3.96 -13.76
C PHE A 91 -6.35 2.54 -13.59
N ALA A 92 -6.04 1.85 -12.48
CA ALA A 92 -6.58 0.53 -12.19
C ALA A 92 -8.11 0.53 -12.07
N LEU A 93 -8.73 1.66 -11.70
CA LEU A 93 -10.19 1.79 -11.63
C LEU A 93 -10.87 1.96 -12.99
N LEU A 94 -10.09 2.20 -14.05
CA LEU A 94 -10.60 2.45 -15.41
C LEU A 94 -10.50 1.21 -16.32
N ILE A 95 -9.98 0.09 -15.79
CA ILE A 95 -9.70 -1.14 -16.54
C ILE A 95 -10.48 -2.33 -15.95
N PRO A 96 -10.58 -3.47 -16.67
CA PRO A 96 -11.34 -4.62 -16.18
C PRO A 96 -10.85 -5.14 -14.82
N PRO A 97 -11.74 -5.62 -13.93
CA PRO A 97 -11.41 -5.94 -12.55
C PRO A 97 -10.27 -6.94 -12.37
N LEU A 98 -10.19 -7.95 -13.24
CA LEU A 98 -9.09 -8.92 -13.23
C LEU A 98 -7.72 -8.23 -13.43
N VAL A 99 -7.64 -7.35 -14.43
CA VAL A 99 -6.42 -6.62 -14.75
C VAL A 99 -6.11 -5.61 -13.64
N ALA A 100 -7.13 -4.93 -13.11
CA ALA A 100 -7.01 -4.02 -11.98
C ALA A 100 -6.41 -4.71 -10.75
N GLY A 101 -6.93 -5.88 -10.37
CA GLY A 101 -6.42 -6.68 -9.25
C GLY A 101 -4.95 -7.07 -9.43
N ILE A 102 -4.56 -7.51 -10.63
CA ILE A 102 -3.16 -7.84 -10.97
C ILE A 102 -2.26 -6.60 -10.84
N VAL A 103 -2.66 -5.48 -11.45
CA VAL A 103 -1.89 -4.22 -11.43
C VAL A 103 -1.68 -3.75 -10.00
N LEU A 104 -2.75 -3.70 -9.19
CA LEU A 104 -2.69 -3.28 -7.80
C LEU A 104 -1.82 -4.21 -6.96
N ALA A 105 -1.96 -5.54 -7.13
CA ALA A 105 -1.13 -6.52 -6.43
C ALA A 105 0.36 -6.33 -6.73
N VAL A 106 0.71 -6.21 -8.01
CA VAL A 106 2.09 -5.98 -8.44
C VAL A 106 2.63 -4.67 -7.85
N PHE A 107 1.85 -3.59 -7.89
CA PHE A 107 2.32 -2.31 -7.37
C PHE A 107 2.43 -2.24 -5.85
N PHE A 108 1.60 -2.97 -5.10
CA PHE A 108 1.81 -3.17 -3.67
C PHE A 108 3.15 -3.83 -3.37
N ILE A 109 3.51 -4.87 -4.14
CA ILE A 109 4.79 -5.58 -3.99
C ILE A 109 5.97 -4.68 -4.38
N ILE A 110 5.87 -3.97 -5.51
CA ILE A 110 6.91 -3.03 -5.96
C ILE A 110 7.10 -1.92 -4.93
N HIS A 111 6.01 -1.38 -4.38
CA HIS A 111 6.09 -0.34 -3.36
C HIS A 111 6.72 -0.86 -2.06
N LEU A 112 6.46 -2.11 -1.67
CA LEU A 112 7.15 -2.74 -0.53
C LEU A 112 8.66 -2.91 -0.79
N ASP A 113 9.07 -3.21 -2.02
CA ASP A 113 10.50 -3.21 -2.38
C ASP A 113 11.10 -1.80 -2.27
N GLN A 114 10.35 -0.77 -2.67
CA GLN A 114 10.79 0.60 -2.50
C GLN A 114 10.93 0.98 -1.01
N ASP A 115 10.02 0.52 -0.14
CA ASP A 115 10.12 0.71 1.32
C ASP A 115 11.39 0.01 1.87
N ARG A 116 11.76 -1.16 1.34
CA ARG A 116 13.03 -1.85 1.69
C ARG A 116 14.27 -1.09 1.23
N ARG A 117 14.22 -0.43 0.07
CA ARG A 117 15.31 0.43 -0.41
C ARG A 117 15.43 1.68 0.44
N LEU A 118 14.30 2.24 0.86
CA LEU A 118 14.22 3.45 1.67
C LEU A 118 14.87 3.27 3.04
N ILE A 119 14.61 2.15 3.74
CA ILE A 119 15.21 1.89 5.07
C ILE A 119 16.74 1.74 5.04
N LYS A 120 17.33 1.49 3.85
CA LYS A 120 18.80 1.48 3.68
C LYS A 120 19.39 2.89 3.54
N GLN A 121 18.52 3.87 3.29
CA GLN A 121 18.88 5.25 2.98
C GLN A 121 18.48 6.23 4.07
N ILE A 122 17.51 5.87 4.92
CA ILE A 122 17.01 6.69 6.03
C ILE A 122 16.81 5.78 7.24
N GLU A 123 17.19 6.29 8.41
CA GLU A 123 16.89 5.62 9.67
C GLU A 123 15.39 5.70 9.97
N LEU A 124 14.71 4.55 9.85
CA LEU A 124 13.32 4.37 10.25
C LEU A 124 13.24 3.46 11.48
N PRO A 125 12.17 3.58 12.30
CA PRO A 125 11.97 2.69 13.43
C PRO A 125 11.89 1.22 12.99
N THR A 126 12.39 0.30 13.83
CA THR A 126 12.47 -1.14 13.53
C THR A 126 11.11 -1.79 13.24
N TRP A 127 10.02 -1.22 13.77
CA TRP A 127 8.67 -1.69 13.55
C TRP A 127 8.10 -1.36 12.16
N TYR A 128 8.70 -0.41 11.43
CA TYR A 128 8.14 0.08 10.16
C TYR A 128 8.02 -1.04 9.13
N LEU A 129 9.13 -1.69 8.77
CA LEU A 129 9.12 -2.68 7.70
C LEU A 129 8.25 -3.92 8.04
N PRO A 130 8.32 -4.54 9.23
CA PRO A 130 7.45 -5.65 9.60
C PRO A 130 5.96 -5.32 9.47
N LEU A 131 5.56 -4.13 9.94
CA LEU A 131 4.19 -3.66 9.81
C LEU A 131 3.80 -3.51 8.33
N ARG A 132 4.63 -2.84 7.52
CA ARG A 132 4.40 -2.67 6.08
C ARG A 132 4.24 -3.99 5.35
N ILE A 133 5.05 -5.00 5.68
CA ILE A 133 4.94 -6.35 5.11
C ILE A 133 3.56 -6.95 5.42
N GLN A 134 3.16 -6.96 6.70
CA GLN A 134 1.89 -7.55 7.13
C GLN A 134 0.69 -6.86 6.45
N LEU A 135 0.67 -5.53 6.43
CA LEU A 135 -0.42 -4.77 5.80
C LEU A 135 -0.47 -5.01 4.28
N THR A 136 0.68 -5.02 3.62
CA THR A 136 0.79 -5.23 2.17
C THR A 136 0.34 -6.64 1.79
N LEU A 137 0.67 -7.66 2.59
CA LEU A 137 0.25 -9.04 2.34
C LEU A 137 -1.28 -9.16 2.33
N VAL A 138 -1.96 -8.62 3.35
CA VAL A 138 -3.43 -8.66 3.41
C VAL A 138 -4.06 -7.88 2.27
N ALA A 139 -3.58 -6.66 1.99
CA ALA A 139 -4.08 -5.85 0.88
C ALA A 139 -3.91 -6.56 -0.47
N THR A 140 -2.74 -7.17 -0.70
CA THR A 140 -2.42 -7.90 -1.94
C THR A 140 -3.33 -9.11 -2.12
N LEU A 141 -3.53 -9.91 -1.07
CA LEU A 141 -4.44 -11.05 -1.10
C LEU A 141 -5.88 -10.60 -1.41
N ALA A 142 -6.36 -9.55 -0.75
CA ALA A 142 -7.70 -9.02 -0.98
C ALA A 142 -7.92 -8.56 -2.43
N VAL A 143 -6.98 -7.83 -3.04
CA VAL A 143 -7.13 -7.38 -4.44
C VAL A 143 -6.98 -8.51 -5.45
N VAL A 144 -6.18 -9.54 -5.16
CA VAL A 144 -6.08 -10.75 -6.00
C VAL A 144 -7.41 -11.50 -5.97
N ILE A 145 -7.98 -11.72 -4.78
CA ILE A 145 -9.29 -12.38 -4.65
C ILE A 145 -10.35 -11.56 -5.37
N ALA A 146 -10.39 -10.23 -5.16
CA ALA A 146 -11.33 -9.34 -5.83
C ALA A 146 -11.21 -9.40 -7.36
N GLY A 147 -9.99 -9.37 -7.91
CA GLY A 147 -9.76 -9.45 -9.35
C GLY A 147 -10.16 -10.80 -9.97
N LEU A 148 -10.04 -11.90 -9.22
CA LEU A 148 -10.40 -13.24 -9.68
C LEU A 148 -11.90 -13.56 -9.57
N THR A 149 -12.65 -12.81 -8.76
CA THR A 149 -14.10 -13.00 -8.65
C THR A 149 -14.78 -12.64 -9.97
N ALA A 150 -15.49 -13.62 -10.54
CA ALA A 150 -16.19 -13.48 -11.80
C ALA A 150 -17.15 -12.27 -11.82
N PRO A 151 -17.37 -11.65 -13.00
CA PRO A 151 -18.41 -10.64 -13.18
C PRO A 151 -19.80 -11.16 -12.85
#